data_AF-A0A9K3LKJ8-F1
#
_entry.id   AF-A0A9K3LKJ8-F1
#
_cell.length_a   1.000
_cell.length_b   1.000
_cell.length_c   1.000
_cell.angle_alpha   90.00
_cell.angle_beta   90.00
_cell.angle_gamma   90.00
#
_symmetry.space_group_name_H-M   'P 1'
#
loop_
_entity.id
_entity.type
_entity.pdbx_description
1 polymer ?
#
loop_
_entity_poly.entity_id
_entity_poly.type
_entity_poly.pdbx_seq_one_letter_code
_entity_poly.pdbx_strand_id
1 'polypeptide(L)'
;MQSVSTENGLNIPESLTQLPDSKEKELLEAAMHVKQALAMRAFVNDKMETAKEHRNENVPPCDRVYTLVADFCQNMELPNFGSNQPDETYYLTPVRLEGFGVVDVSHSGKDGSDVDPLYFHCFLEGHGAKGGSNVALMIFNTLNETSIMRHDGDGAAMRGKELNVVTDNCAGQNKNNHVLLLAPYLVEMGYFRTVNMLFLVAGQLSNTKDCLDTNRF
;
A
#
# COMPACT_ATOMS: atom_id res chain seq x y z
N MET A 1 57.80 -46.10 27.69
CA MET A 1 57.63 -44.75 28.25
C MET A 1 56.42 -44.15 27.54
N GLN A 2 55.29 -44.13 28.26
CA GLN A 2 54.00 -43.69 27.76
C GLN A 2 53.92 -42.16 27.87
N SER A 3 53.44 -41.50 26.81
CA SER A 3 52.58 -40.32 26.92
C SER A 3 51.73 -40.24 25.66
N VAL A 4 50.64 -40.98 25.70
CA VAL A 4 49.46 -40.83 24.83
C VAL A 4 48.70 -39.61 25.34
N SER A 5 48.52 -38.60 24.50
CA SER A 5 47.39 -37.67 24.62
C SER A 5 46.58 -37.77 23.33
N THR A 6 45.83 -38.86 23.23
CA THR A 6 44.61 -38.93 22.44
C THR A 6 43.53 -38.16 23.18
N GLU A 7 43.06 -37.06 22.61
CA GLU A 7 41.63 -36.78 22.63
C GLU A 7 41.20 -36.35 21.23
N ASN A 8 40.51 -37.30 20.58
CA ASN A 8 39.49 -37.10 19.56
C ASN A 8 39.98 -36.60 18.19
N GLY A 9 40.72 -37.48 17.51
CA GLY A 9 40.92 -37.43 16.06
C GLY A 9 39.63 -37.65 15.28
N LEU A 10 38.81 -36.61 15.17
CA LEU A 10 37.83 -36.49 14.09
C LEU A 10 38.35 -35.41 13.13
N ASN A 11 38.84 -35.83 11.97
CA ASN A 11 39.14 -34.91 10.88
C ASN A 11 37.80 -34.47 10.29
N ILE A 12 37.18 -33.46 10.90
CA ILE A 12 35.91 -32.89 10.43
C ILE A 12 36.24 -32.19 9.11
N PRO A 13 35.66 -32.60 7.97
CA PRO A 13 35.89 -31.89 6.72
C PRO A 13 35.46 -30.44 6.91
N GLU A 14 36.33 -29.50 6.51
CA GLU A 14 36.18 -28.05 6.61
C GLU A 14 34.88 -27.52 5.95
N SER A 15 34.21 -28.37 5.17
CA SER A 15 32.90 -28.11 4.58
C SER A 15 31.72 -28.19 5.57
N LEU A 16 31.87 -28.85 6.73
CA LEU A 16 30.79 -28.99 7.72
C LEU A 16 30.73 -27.83 8.75
N THR A 17 31.78 -27.03 8.86
CA THR A 17 31.84 -25.88 9.80
C THR A 17 31.28 -24.58 9.22
N GLN A 18 31.10 -24.46 7.90
CA GLN A 18 30.56 -23.26 7.25
C GLN A 18 29.04 -23.34 6.95
N LEU A 19 28.43 -24.51 7.11
CA LEU A 19 27.02 -24.78 6.83
C LEU A 19 25.99 -24.33 7.92
N PRO A 20 26.29 -24.36 9.23
CA PRO A 20 25.32 -23.95 10.25
C PRO A 20 25.16 -22.42 10.33
N ASP A 21 26.26 -21.67 10.23
CA ASP A 21 26.25 -20.22 10.43
C ASP A 21 25.46 -19.45 9.36
N SER A 22 25.48 -19.89 8.09
CA SER A 22 24.73 -19.24 7.01
C SER A 22 23.22 -19.41 7.17
N LYS A 23 22.77 -20.63 7.51
CA LYS A 23 21.34 -20.92 7.71
C LYS A 23 20.80 -20.28 8.99
N GLU A 24 21.60 -20.24 10.04
CA GLU A 24 21.24 -19.55 11.28
C GLU A 24 21.12 -18.04 11.07
N LYS A 25 22.01 -17.45 10.26
CA LYS A 25 21.92 -16.04 9.87
C LYS A 25 20.66 -15.74 9.04
N GLU A 26 20.37 -16.56 8.03
CA GLU A 26 19.14 -16.43 7.23
C GLU A 26 17.88 -16.55 8.11
N LEU A 27 17.89 -17.46 9.09
CA LEU A 27 16.78 -17.63 10.02
C LEU A 27 16.61 -16.40 10.94
N LEU A 28 17.71 -15.83 11.44
CA LEU A 28 17.70 -14.61 12.24
C LEU A 28 17.22 -13.40 11.44
N GLU A 29 17.65 -13.26 10.19
CA GLU A 29 17.18 -12.23 9.27
C GLU A 29 15.68 -12.37 9.00
N ALA A 30 15.22 -13.60 8.71
CA ALA A 30 13.79 -13.88 8.54
C ALA A 30 12.98 -13.55 9.81
N ALA A 31 13.49 -13.89 10.99
CA ALA A 31 12.84 -13.56 12.26
C ALA A 31 12.76 -12.04 12.50
N MET A 32 13.81 -11.30 12.14
CA MET A 32 13.79 -9.83 12.18
C MET A 32 12.76 -9.25 11.22
N HIS A 33 12.69 -9.75 9.98
CA HIS A 33 11.69 -9.33 8.99
C HIS A 33 10.27 -9.56 9.50
N VAL A 34 9.98 -10.72 10.11
CA VAL A 34 8.67 -11.01 10.71
C VAL A 34 8.35 -10.00 11.81
N LYS A 35 9.29 -9.73 12.72
CA LYS A 35 9.10 -8.78 13.82
C LYS A 35 8.82 -7.36 13.31
N GLN A 36 9.59 -6.90 12.32
CA GLN A 36 9.39 -5.60 11.69
C GLN A 36 8.00 -5.50 11.03
N ALA A 37 7.61 -6.54 10.31
CA ALA A 37 6.32 -6.56 9.63
C ALA A 37 5.14 -6.55 10.61
N LEU A 38 5.23 -7.28 11.73
CA LEU A 38 4.23 -7.21 12.81
C LEU A 38 4.15 -5.80 13.42
N ALA A 39 5.29 -5.16 13.68
CA ALA A 39 5.32 -3.80 14.21
C ALA A 39 4.69 -2.79 13.24
N MET A 40 4.96 -2.93 11.93
CA MET A 40 4.38 -2.07 10.90
C MET A 40 2.87 -2.27 10.77
N ARG A 41 2.37 -3.50 10.87
CA ARG A 41 0.93 -3.78 10.91
C ARG A 41 0.26 -3.15 12.13
N ALA A 42 0.87 -3.29 13.30
CA ALA A 42 0.35 -2.68 14.52
C ALA A 42 0.29 -1.14 14.36
N PHE A 43 1.33 -0.54 13.79
CA PHE A 43 1.37 0.90 13.52
C PHE A 43 0.31 1.35 12.52
N VAL A 44 0.13 0.62 11.40
CA VAL A 44 -0.90 0.95 10.42
C VAL A 44 -2.31 0.81 11.02
N ASN A 45 -2.55 -0.24 11.81
CA ASN A 45 -3.84 -0.45 12.46
C ASN A 45 -4.17 0.68 13.45
N ASP A 46 -3.19 1.13 14.24
CA ASP A 46 -3.32 2.27 15.15
C ASP A 46 -3.72 3.56 14.38
N LYS A 47 -3.09 3.80 13.22
CA LYS A 47 -3.44 4.94 12.34
C LYS A 47 -4.83 4.82 11.71
N MET A 48 -5.26 3.60 11.37
CA MET A 48 -6.62 3.36 10.87
C MET A 48 -7.66 3.59 11.96
N GLU A 49 -7.42 3.06 13.17
CA GLU A 49 -8.31 3.22 14.33
C GLU A 49 -8.45 4.70 14.71
N THR A 50 -7.33 5.42 14.83
CA THR A 50 -7.33 6.87 15.09
C THR A 50 -8.14 7.64 14.05
N ALA A 51 -8.03 7.28 12.75
CA ALA A 51 -8.80 7.93 11.69
C ALA A 51 -10.31 7.65 11.82
N LYS A 52 -10.69 6.43 12.22
CA LYS A 52 -12.09 6.05 12.49
C LYS A 52 -12.65 6.75 13.72
N GLU A 53 -11.88 6.86 14.79
CA GLU A 53 -12.27 7.60 16.00
C GLU A 53 -12.51 9.08 15.66
N HIS A 54 -11.56 9.73 14.97
CA HIS A 54 -11.71 11.12 14.57
C HIS A 54 -12.89 11.36 13.62
N ARG A 55 -13.18 10.38 12.75
CA ARG A 55 -14.39 10.36 11.90
C ARG A 55 -15.65 10.33 12.77
N ASN A 56 -15.72 9.42 13.73
CA ASN A 56 -16.90 9.23 14.60
C ASN A 56 -17.14 10.44 15.52
N GLU A 57 -16.08 11.02 16.06
CA GLU A 57 -16.12 12.19 16.93
C GLU A 57 -16.32 13.52 16.16
N ASN A 58 -16.31 13.48 14.83
CA ASN A 58 -16.40 14.66 13.96
C ASN A 58 -15.35 15.72 14.30
N VAL A 59 -14.12 15.28 14.59
CA VAL A 59 -12.99 16.16 14.95
C VAL A 59 -12.78 17.21 13.85
N PRO A 60 -12.55 18.49 14.20
CA PRO A 60 -12.32 19.52 13.20
C PRO A 60 -11.12 19.19 12.31
N PRO A 61 -11.10 19.62 11.02
CA PRO A 61 -10.04 19.28 10.08
C PRO A 61 -8.63 19.57 10.60
N CYS A 62 -8.44 20.67 11.35
CA CYS A 62 -7.15 21.07 11.93
C CYS A 62 -6.48 19.98 12.78
N ASP A 63 -7.27 19.17 13.46
CA ASP A 63 -6.81 18.13 14.37
C ASP A 63 -7.05 16.72 13.84
N ARG A 64 -7.72 16.62 12.68
CA ARG A 64 -8.12 15.34 12.09
C ARG A 64 -6.95 14.62 11.43
N VAL A 65 -6.93 13.31 11.63
CA VAL A 65 -6.02 12.37 10.99
C VAL A 65 -6.78 11.65 9.89
N TYR A 66 -6.17 11.59 8.71
CA TYR A 66 -6.72 10.94 7.53
C TYR A 66 -5.87 9.72 7.19
N THR A 67 -6.52 8.61 6.82
CA THR A 67 -5.82 7.37 6.45
C THR A 67 -6.42 6.81 5.16
N LEU A 68 -5.59 6.72 4.11
CA LEU A 68 -5.92 6.12 2.83
C LEU A 68 -5.17 4.80 2.67
N VAL A 69 -5.87 3.75 2.21
CA VAL A 69 -5.29 2.43 1.94
C VAL A 69 -5.41 2.13 0.46
N ALA A 70 -4.27 2.07 -0.22
CA ALA A 70 -4.23 1.97 -1.67
C ALA A 70 -3.44 0.75 -2.14
N ASP A 71 -3.90 0.14 -3.23
CA ASP A 71 -3.27 -1.04 -3.83
C ASP A 71 -3.80 -1.24 -5.25
N PHE A 72 -2.97 -1.86 -6.08
CA PHE A 72 -3.41 -2.34 -7.39
C PHE A 72 -4.20 -3.62 -7.22
N CYS A 73 -5.37 -3.69 -7.86
CA CYS A 73 -6.06 -4.97 -7.98
C CYS A 73 -5.34 -5.86 -9.01
N GLN A 74 -5.74 -7.13 -9.07
CA GLN A 74 -5.34 -8.00 -10.16
C GLN A 74 -5.75 -7.39 -11.50
N ASN A 75 -4.92 -7.60 -12.53
CA ASN A 75 -5.25 -7.13 -13.87
C ASN A 75 -6.53 -7.81 -14.33
N MET A 76 -7.49 -7.01 -14.78
CA MET A 76 -8.73 -7.49 -15.36
C MET A 76 -8.64 -7.43 -16.89
N GLU A 77 -9.56 -8.12 -17.55
CA GLU A 77 -9.66 -8.13 -19.01
C GLU A 77 -11.08 -7.75 -19.41
N LEU A 78 -11.20 -6.83 -20.37
CA LEU A 78 -12.48 -6.44 -20.96
C LEU A 78 -12.56 -6.89 -22.42
N PRO A 79 -13.74 -7.31 -22.91
CA PRO A 79 -13.94 -7.59 -24.32
C PRO A 79 -13.68 -6.34 -25.16
N ASN A 80 -12.83 -6.43 -26.19
CA ASN A 80 -12.55 -5.31 -27.08
C ASN A 80 -13.47 -5.32 -28.30
N PHE A 81 -14.32 -4.31 -28.41
CA PHE A 81 -15.16 -4.07 -29.58
C PHE A 81 -14.49 -3.05 -30.51
N GLY A 82 -13.38 -3.47 -31.13
CA GLY A 82 -12.67 -2.63 -32.10
C GLY A 82 -13.42 -2.51 -33.42
N SER A 83 -13.22 -1.40 -34.15
CA SER A 83 -13.85 -1.12 -35.45
C SER A 83 -13.54 -2.13 -36.56
N ASN A 84 -12.56 -3.01 -36.35
CA ASN A 84 -12.05 -3.98 -37.33
C ASN A 84 -12.48 -5.42 -37.03
N GLN A 85 -13.38 -5.64 -36.07
CA GLN A 85 -13.93 -6.97 -35.81
C GLN A 85 -15.00 -7.28 -36.87
N PRO A 86 -14.84 -8.32 -37.71
CA PRO A 86 -15.94 -8.82 -38.51
C PRO A 86 -17.03 -9.31 -37.55
N ASP A 87 -18.28 -8.93 -37.80
CA ASP A 87 -19.42 -9.25 -36.92
C ASP A 87 -19.45 -10.73 -36.53
N GLU A 88 -20.00 -10.96 -35.33
CA GLU A 88 -19.94 -12.18 -34.51
C GLU A 88 -18.73 -12.25 -33.57
N THR A 89 -19.03 -12.40 -32.28
CA THR A 89 -18.14 -12.42 -31.11
C THR A 89 -17.06 -13.53 -31.09
N TYR A 90 -16.81 -14.18 -32.22
CA TYR A 90 -15.93 -15.35 -32.35
C TYR A 90 -14.43 -15.06 -32.13
N TYR A 91 -13.98 -13.81 -32.26
CA TYR A 91 -12.56 -13.43 -32.10
C TYR A 91 -12.34 -12.22 -31.18
N LEU A 92 -13.01 -12.19 -30.02
CA LEU A 92 -12.77 -11.15 -29.01
C LEU A 92 -11.32 -11.21 -28.51
N THR A 93 -10.54 -10.18 -28.82
CA THR A 93 -9.22 -9.97 -28.18
C THR A 93 -9.45 -9.17 -26.90
N PRO A 94 -9.12 -9.69 -25.71
CA PRO A 94 -9.28 -8.93 -24.48
C PRO A 94 -8.34 -7.71 -24.46
N VAL A 95 -8.83 -6.61 -23.90
CA VAL A 95 -8.03 -5.44 -23.52
C VAL A 95 -7.77 -5.50 -22.04
N ARG A 96 -6.50 -5.35 -21.62
CA ARG A 96 -6.17 -5.32 -20.20
C ARG A 96 -6.69 -4.04 -19.55
N LEU A 97 -7.21 -4.21 -18.34
CA LEU A 97 -7.60 -3.14 -17.44
C LEU A 97 -6.75 -3.23 -16.17
N GLU A 98 -6.05 -2.14 -15.90
CA GLU A 98 -5.26 -1.96 -14.69
C GLU A 98 -6.08 -1.15 -13.70
N GLY A 99 -6.48 -1.78 -12.59
CA GLY A 99 -7.27 -1.14 -11.55
C GLY A 99 -6.44 -0.79 -10.31
N PHE A 100 -6.73 0.36 -9.74
CA PHE A 100 -6.13 0.87 -8.51
C PHE A 100 -7.22 1.30 -7.56
N GLY A 101 -7.33 0.61 -6.43
CA GLY A 101 -8.32 0.90 -5.40
C GLY A 101 -7.72 1.72 -4.28
N VAL A 102 -8.39 2.79 -3.87
CA VAL A 102 -8.06 3.60 -2.68
C VAL A 102 -9.26 3.57 -1.73
N VAL A 103 -9.07 2.98 -0.55
CA VAL A 103 -10.06 3.01 0.52
C VAL A 103 -9.77 4.21 1.41
N ASP A 104 -10.77 5.05 1.67
CA ASP A 104 -10.68 6.13 2.64
C ASP A 104 -11.31 5.70 3.96
N VAL A 105 -10.47 5.55 4.99
CA VAL A 105 -10.89 5.13 6.33
C VAL A 105 -11.47 6.31 7.14
N SER A 106 -11.25 7.53 6.67
CA SER A 106 -11.53 8.78 7.38
C SER A 106 -12.92 9.34 7.10
N HIS A 107 -13.65 8.75 6.13
CA HIS A 107 -15.02 9.15 5.78
C HIS A 107 -15.97 7.97 5.87
N SER A 108 -17.24 8.30 6.15
CA SER A 108 -18.34 7.34 6.00
C SER A 108 -18.69 7.18 4.53
N GLY A 109 -19.24 6.02 4.16
CA GLY A 109 -19.81 5.82 2.84
C GLY A 109 -20.87 6.89 2.53
N LYS A 110 -21.05 7.20 1.24
CA LYS A 110 -22.01 8.22 0.77
C LYS A 110 -23.45 7.98 1.23
N ASP A 111 -23.79 6.72 1.55
CA ASP A 111 -25.10 6.29 2.02
C ASP A 111 -25.27 6.42 3.54
N GLY A 112 -24.30 7.00 4.25
CA GLY A 112 -24.26 7.02 5.72
C GLY A 112 -23.96 5.66 6.35
N SER A 113 -23.58 4.67 5.54
CA SER A 113 -23.15 3.35 5.99
C SER A 113 -21.79 3.46 6.69
N ASP A 114 -21.59 2.59 7.69
CA ASP A 114 -20.30 2.47 8.38
C ASP A 114 -19.25 1.68 7.58
N VAL A 115 -19.38 1.70 6.25
CA VAL A 115 -18.46 1.04 5.32
C VAL A 115 -17.52 2.09 4.78
N ASP A 116 -16.22 1.81 4.90
CA ASP A 116 -15.16 2.68 4.40
C ASP A 116 -15.27 2.79 2.86
N PRO A 117 -15.43 3.99 2.27
CA PRO A 117 -15.63 4.15 0.84
C PRO A 117 -14.40 3.76 0.02
N LEU A 118 -14.62 2.96 -1.03
CA LEU A 118 -13.63 2.57 -2.01
C LEU A 118 -13.74 3.44 -3.27
N TYR A 119 -12.63 4.09 -3.62
CA TYR A 119 -12.44 4.82 -4.87
C TYR A 119 -11.64 3.95 -5.83
N PHE A 120 -12.22 3.62 -6.98
CA PHE A 120 -11.62 2.71 -7.95
C PHE A 120 -11.24 3.46 -9.22
N HIS A 121 -9.95 3.54 -9.50
CA HIS A 121 -9.39 4.14 -10.71
C HIS A 121 -8.99 3.04 -11.68
N CYS A 122 -9.39 3.16 -12.94
CA CYS A 122 -9.07 2.16 -13.96
C CYS A 122 -8.41 2.78 -15.20
N PHE A 123 -7.43 2.09 -15.74
CA PHE A 123 -6.81 2.41 -17.02
C PHE A 123 -6.93 1.23 -17.98
N LEU A 124 -7.33 1.54 -19.21
CA LEU A 124 -7.28 0.60 -20.31
C LEU A 124 -5.87 0.53 -20.89
N GLU A 125 -5.48 -0.65 -21.36
CA GLU A 125 -4.25 -0.87 -22.12
C GLU A 125 -4.12 0.15 -23.26
N GLY A 126 -2.95 0.78 -23.36
CA GLY A 126 -2.65 1.81 -24.37
C GLY A 126 -3.03 3.25 -24.00
N HIS A 127 -3.85 3.48 -22.96
CA HIS A 127 -4.21 4.82 -22.47
C HIS A 127 -3.47 5.20 -21.18
N GLY A 128 -2.93 4.21 -20.45
CA GLY A 128 -2.18 4.39 -19.21
C GLY A 128 -1.34 3.16 -18.86
N ALA A 129 -0.55 3.25 -17.80
CA ALA A 129 0.29 2.16 -17.31
C ALA A 129 0.50 2.23 -15.79
N LYS A 130 0.94 1.13 -15.17
CA LYS A 130 1.47 1.08 -13.79
C LYS A 130 2.79 1.85 -13.66
N GLY A 131 2.67 3.17 -13.61
CA GLY A 131 3.75 4.12 -13.36
C GLY A 131 3.51 4.92 -12.10
N GLY A 132 4.58 5.35 -11.41
CA GLY A 132 4.45 6.11 -10.17
C GLY A 132 3.77 7.45 -10.32
N SER A 133 3.90 8.11 -11.47
CA SER A 133 3.18 9.36 -11.74
C SER A 133 1.66 9.14 -11.77
N ASN A 134 1.21 8.02 -12.35
CA ASN A 134 -0.20 7.66 -12.36
C ASN A 134 -0.68 7.30 -10.95
N VAL A 135 0.14 6.61 -10.15
CA VAL A 135 -0.18 6.33 -8.74
C VAL A 135 -0.34 7.62 -7.94
N ALA A 136 0.61 8.54 -8.06
CA ALA A 136 0.53 9.84 -7.40
C ALA A 136 -0.72 10.62 -7.85
N LEU A 137 -1.02 10.61 -9.14
CA LEU A 137 -2.20 11.26 -9.71
C LEU A 137 -3.51 10.63 -9.20
N MET A 138 -3.61 9.31 -9.12
CA MET A 138 -4.81 8.62 -8.60
C MET A 138 -5.04 8.93 -7.12
N ILE A 139 -3.98 8.92 -6.30
CA ILE A 139 -4.07 9.33 -4.89
C ILE A 139 -4.52 10.79 -4.79
N PHE A 140 -3.92 11.68 -5.59
CA PHE A 140 -4.29 13.09 -5.63
C PHE A 140 -5.75 13.29 -6.09
N ASN A 141 -6.21 12.53 -7.08
CA ASN A 141 -7.59 12.60 -7.55
C ASN A 141 -8.57 12.14 -6.47
N THR A 142 -8.28 11.04 -5.76
CA THR A 142 -9.10 10.62 -4.60
C THR A 142 -9.14 11.70 -3.52
N LEU A 143 -8.01 12.33 -3.19
CA LEU A 143 -7.96 13.42 -2.21
C LEU A 143 -8.82 14.63 -2.62
N ASN A 144 -8.93 14.87 -3.93
CA ASN A 144 -9.74 15.97 -4.48
C ASN A 144 -11.23 15.61 -4.45
N GLU A 145 -11.59 14.40 -4.88
CA GLU A 145 -12.97 13.91 -4.86
C GLU A 145 -13.54 13.79 -3.44
N THR A 146 -12.70 13.44 -2.46
CA THR A 146 -13.07 13.38 -1.03
C THR A 146 -13.15 14.77 -0.39
N SER A 147 -12.74 15.84 -1.08
CA SER A 147 -12.69 17.21 -0.53
C SER A 147 -11.89 17.34 0.77
N ILE A 148 -10.89 16.45 0.95
CA ILE A 148 -9.96 16.50 2.09
C ILE A 148 -8.98 17.66 1.92
N MET A 149 -8.56 17.90 0.68
CA MET A 149 -7.67 19.01 0.32
C MET A 149 -8.44 20.33 0.32
N ARG A 150 -8.40 21.04 1.45
CA ARG A 150 -8.96 22.39 1.57
C ARG A 150 -7.89 23.44 1.32
N HIS A 151 -8.21 24.45 0.52
CA HIS A 151 -7.27 25.52 0.15
C HIS A 151 -7.24 26.66 1.18
N ASP A 152 -6.10 27.36 1.21
CA ASP A 152 -5.76 28.45 2.14
C ASP A 152 -6.69 29.68 2.12
N GLY A 153 -7.72 29.70 1.26
CA GLY A 153 -8.76 30.74 1.28
C GLY A 153 -9.54 30.82 2.61
N ASP A 154 -9.53 29.73 3.40
CA ASP A 154 -10.23 29.60 4.68
C ASP A 154 -9.30 29.72 5.92
N GLY A 155 -8.00 30.01 5.71
CA GLY A 155 -7.00 30.22 6.77
C GLY A 155 -6.30 28.95 7.30
N ALA A 156 -5.18 29.13 8.01
CA ALA A 156 -4.32 28.06 8.55
C ALA A 156 -5.03 27.08 9.52
N ALA A 157 -6.23 27.42 9.98
CA ALA A 157 -7.07 26.60 10.84
C ALA A 157 -7.82 25.47 10.09
N MET A 158 -7.63 25.33 8.77
CA MET A 158 -8.30 24.31 7.95
C MET A 158 -7.36 23.20 7.45
N ARG A 159 -6.06 23.27 7.72
CA ARG A 159 -5.07 22.26 7.29
C ARG A 159 -5.26 20.96 8.06
N GLY A 160 -5.27 19.81 7.38
CA GLY A 160 -5.33 18.51 8.05
C GLY A 160 -4.12 18.28 8.96
N LYS A 161 -4.31 17.70 10.15
CA LYS A 161 -3.19 17.40 11.06
C LYS A 161 -2.21 16.42 10.44
N GLU A 162 -2.72 15.32 9.91
CA GLU A 162 -1.91 14.21 9.40
C GLU A 162 -2.63 13.47 8.29
N LEU A 163 -1.92 13.15 7.21
CA LEU A 163 -2.36 12.22 6.18
C LEU A 163 -1.45 10.99 6.20
N ASN A 164 -2.04 9.80 6.30
CA ASN A 164 -1.36 8.52 6.17
C ASN A 164 -1.80 7.86 4.86
N VAL A 165 -0.84 7.54 3.99
CA VAL A 165 -1.09 6.78 2.76
C VAL A 165 -0.41 5.43 2.89
N VAL A 166 -1.21 4.38 3.04
CA VAL A 166 -0.77 2.99 3.19
C VAL A 166 -0.81 2.31 1.84
N THR A 167 0.30 1.70 1.41
CA THR A 167 0.38 1.00 0.11
C THR A 167 1.11 -0.34 0.23
N ASP A 168 0.73 -1.33 -0.58
CA ASP A 168 1.54 -2.56 -0.73
C ASP A 168 2.79 -2.24 -1.56
N ASN A 169 3.93 -2.69 -1.06
CA ASN A 169 5.17 -2.92 -1.80
C ASN A 169 5.64 -1.82 -2.79
N CYS A 170 5.42 -0.55 -2.45
CA CYS A 170 5.90 0.59 -3.23
C CYS A 170 7.22 1.17 -2.72
N ALA A 171 8.11 0.36 -2.13
CA ALA A 171 9.45 0.79 -1.73
C ALA A 171 10.52 -0.09 -2.41
N GLY A 172 11.15 0.40 -3.48
CA GLY A 172 12.27 -0.29 -4.12
C GLY A 172 12.35 -0.23 -5.65
N GLN A 173 11.36 0.35 -6.34
CA GLN A 173 11.45 0.58 -7.79
C GLN A 173 11.64 2.08 -8.06
N ASN A 174 12.46 2.44 -9.05
CA ASN A 174 12.65 3.80 -9.59
C ASN A 174 11.32 4.53 -9.88
N LYS A 175 10.23 3.76 -10.03
CA LYS A 175 8.85 4.25 -10.15
C LYS A 175 8.34 5.00 -8.90
N ASN A 176 8.95 4.86 -7.73
CA ASN A 176 8.40 5.38 -6.48
C ASN A 176 8.84 6.80 -6.14
N ASN A 177 9.77 7.39 -6.90
CA ASN A 177 10.22 8.76 -6.66
C ASN A 177 9.05 9.76 -6.76
N HIS A 178 8.20 9.63 -7.79
CA HIS A 178 7.03 10.50 -7.95
C HIS A 178 5.99 10.32 -6.85
N VAL A 179 5.81 9.10 -6.34
CA VAL A 179 4.88 8.81 -5.24
C VAL A 179 5.40 9.40 -3.93
N LEU A 180 6.71 9.31 -3.67
CA LEU A 180 7.34 9.92 -2.51
C LEU A 180 7.35 11.45 -2.59
N LEU A 181 7.50 12.02 -3.79
CA LEU A 181 7.43 13.47 -4.02
C LEU A 181 6.03 14.06 -3.80
N LEU A 182 4.98 13.25 -3.81
CA LEU A 182 3.63 13.70 -3.46
C LEU A 182 3.55 14.20 -2.01
N ALA A 183 4.24 13.55 -1.08
CA ALA A 183 4.21 13.91 0.34
C ALA A 183 4.72 15.34 0.62
N PRO A 184 5.94 15.75 0.20
CA PRO A 184 6.38 17.13 0.38
C PRO A 184 5.51 18.11 -0.39
N TYR A 185 5.03 17.77 -1.59
CA TYR A 185 4.10 18.63 -2.34
C TYR A 185 2.83 18.96 -1.53
N LEU A 186 2.20 17.96 -0.90
CA LEU A 186 0.99 18.16 -0.10
C LEU A 186 1.23 19.00 1.17
N VAL A 187 2.43 18.95 1.75
CA VAL A 187 2.82 19.77 2.90
C VAL A 187 3.10 21.21 2.51
N GLU A 188 3.85 21.43 1.42
CA GLU A 188 4.20 22.75 0.90
C GLU A 188 2.97 23.51 0.37
N MET A 189 2.02 22.79 -0.23
CA MET A 189 0.75 23.36 -0.71
C MET A 189 -0.25 23.67 0.42
N GLY A 190 0.11 23.45 1.68
CA GLY A 190 -0.74 23.82 2.81
C GLY A 190 -1.80 22.80 3.19
N TYR A 191 -2.01 21.70 2.45
CA TYR A 191 -3.14 20.80 2.72
C TYR A 191 -3.04 20.08 4.06
N PHE A 192 -1.83 19.63 4.42
CA PHE A 192 -1.59 18.90 5.67
C PHE A 192 -0.36 19.43 6.40
N ARG A 193 -0.29 19.21 7.72
CA ARG A 193 0.90 19.50 8.52
C ARG A 193 1.95 18.38 8.41
N THR A 194 1.49 17.14 8.36
CA THR A 194 2.36 15.95 8.23
C THR A 194 1.76 14.99 7.23
N VAL A 195 2.59 14.43 6.35
CA VAL A 195 2.18 13.37 5.41
C VAL A 195 3.11 12.18 5.57
N ASN A 196 2.54 11.00 5.83
CA ASN A 196 3.27 9.75 6.01
C ASN A 196 2.94 8.80 4.86
N MET A 197 3.96 8.38 4.13
CA MET A 197 3.86 7.30 3.14
C MET A 197 4.29 6.00 3.80
N LEU A 198 3.34 5.10 4.04
CA LEU A 198 3.54 3.84 4.76
C LEU A 198 3.54 2.69 3.75
N PHE A 199 4.68 2.06 3.57
CA PHE A 199 4.86 0.93 2.65
C PHE A 199 4.87 -0.36 3.45
N LEU A 200 3.90 -1.25 3.22
CA LEU A 200 3.88 -2.55 3.88
C LEU A 200 4.90 -3.49 3.23
N VAL A 201 5.49 -4.36 4.05
CA VAL A 201 6.37 -5.43 3.57
C VAL A 201 5.51 -6.41 2.76
N ALA A 202 6.02 -6.85 1.61
CA ALA A 202 5.28 -7.65 0.62
C ALA A 202 4.47 -8.81 1.22
N GLY A 203 3.22 -8.97 0.76
CA GLY A 203 2.35 -10.12 1.07
C GLY A 203 1.44 -9.93 2.28
N GLN A 204 1.04 -8.69 2.59
CA GLN A 204 0.39 -8.38 3.87
C GLN A 204 -0.92 -7.59 3.82
N LEU A 205 -1.38 -7.11 2.66
CA LEU A 205 -2.64 -6.37 2.51
C LEU A 205 -3.91 -7.23 2.32
N SER A 206 -3.73 -8.56 2.27
CA SER A 206 -4.83 -9.51 2.06
C SER A 206 -6.01 -9.26 2.99
N ASN A 207 -5.81 -8.93 4.26
CA ASN A 207 -6.94 -8.97 5.20
C ASN A 207 -7.84 -7.73 5.20
N THR A 208 -7.41 -6.58 4.70
CA THR A 208 -8.26 -5.37 4.68
C THR A 208 -8.91 -5.15 3.30
N LYS A 209 -8.27 -5.62 2.22
CA LYS A 209 -8.84 -5.60 0.87
C LYS A 209 -9.58 -6.88 0.49
N ASP A 210 -9.10 -8.07 0.89
CA ASP A 210 -9.75 -9.34 0.53
C ASP A 210 -11.06 -9.59 1.31
N CYS A 211 -11.30 -8.86 2.40
CA CYS A 211 -12.62 -8.84 3.06
C CYS A 211 -13.72 -8.19 2.19
N LEU A 212 -13.36 -7.48 1.11
CA LEU A 212 -14.31 -6.98 0.12
C LEU A 212 -14.47 -7.91 -1.09
N ASP A 213 -13.47 -8.75 -1.39
CA ASP A 213 -13.50 -9.68 -2.53
C ASP A 213 -14.20 -11.03 -2.20
N THR A 214 -14.43 -11.33 -0.92
CA THR A 214 -15.02 -12.63 -0.50
C THR A 214 -16.53 -12.61 -0.28
N ASN A 215 -17.23 -11.50 -0.55
CA ASN A 215 -18.67 -11.37 -0.29
C ASN A 215 -19.53 -10.90 -1.47
N ARG A 216 -19.13 -11.23 -2.70
CA ARG A 216 -20.02 -11.24 -3.88
C ARG A 216 -19.38 -11.98 -5.04
N PHE A 217 -19.63 -13.29 -5.12
CA PHE A 217 -20.19 -14.01 -6.27
C PHE A 217 -20.76 -15.34 -5.79
#